data_AF-A0A1Q9E083-F1
#
_entry.id   AF-A0A1Q9E083-F1
#
_cell.length_a   1.000
_cell.length_b   1.000
_cell.length_c   1.000
_cell.angle_alpha   90.00
_cell.angle_beta   90.00
_cell.angle_gamma   90.00
#
_symmetry.space_group_name_H-M   'P 1'
#
loop_
_entity.id
_entity.type
_entity.pdbx_description
1 polymer ?
#
loop_
_entity_poly.entity_id
_entity_poly.type
_entity_poly.pdbx_seq_one_letter_code
_entity_poly.pdbx_strand_id
1 'polypeptide(L)'
;MEPVKKASSLRALQEAQAAGDAAALAAAIPVAEAAQVDADEVAKAKKALFKLQKEKREKGKLERAKSTAAAELAVAVAGDSAEALRQAMQKAEEVGVSKGLDEAKTRLVTLEEEEKRECIKLAFEDLEYAISQEDAEAAQLALEDAAGMGASEEELRVGEERISALRLKLDPEGEARRKRVEARKAKAGEKKWNFSGKSDNRIINDRFREHEAELERQRMLAFRARGRFKAEDEGEEGAEKGIKKLRAEVSKEFGAVPLPKLNEASSGFAWGRVAKEEGEAPRHITLRAHVEAGAGIDLHASWWGMVVDGIDPEPGQPGLRLKDSLVEINGTSLIELPDEDCEQRFADLFGDGCTVKVEPHVQVSGILAPPAPVDKTSLEADLERFSADWGVVLRVEEAGGNSMRILLEGAQSAVRQSKPELQNLMGFYAQAKSA
;
A
#
# COMPACT_ATOMS: atom_id res chain seq x y z
N MET A 1 54.92 -52.61 26.51
CA MET A 1 55.03 -51.21 26.02
C MET A 1 53.72 -50.69 25.45
N GLU A 2 52.86 -51.53 24.89
CA GLU A 2 51.54 -51.14 24.35
C GLU A 2 50.59 -50.42 25.33
N PRO A 3 50.44 -50.83 26.62
CA PRO A 3 49.51 -50.13 27.52
C PRO A 3 49.93 -48.69 27.83
N VAL A 4 51.24 -48.41 27.84
CA VAL A 4 51.78 -47.06 28.10
C VAL A 4 51.50 -46.13 26.92
N LYS A 5 51.65 -46.62 25.68
CA LYS A 5 51.33 -45.85 24.47
C LYS A 5 49.83 -45.52 24.42
N LYS A 6 48.96 -46.50 24.67
CA LYS A 6 47.50 -46.30 24.70
C LYS A 6 47.08 -45.28 25.76
N ALA A 7 47.61 -45.37 26.98
CA ALA A 7 47.30 -44.42 28.05
C ALA A 7 47.80 -43.00 27.72
N SER A 8 48.99 -42.86 27.13
CA SER A 8 49.53 -41.57 26.71
C SER A 8 48.70 -40.94 25.59
N SER A 9 48.28 -41.73 24.59
CA SER A 9 47.45 -41.25 23.47
C SER A 9 46.04 -40.86 23.93
N LEU A 10 45.44 -41.64 24.85
CA LEU A 10 44.14 -41.29 25.44
C LEU A 10 44.23 -39.98 26.22
N ARG A 11 45.27 -39.79 27.03
CA ARG A 11 45.49 -38.56 27.79
C ARG A 11 45.65 -37.35 26.88
N ALA A 12 46.44 -37.47 25.80
CA ALA A 12 46.61 -36.38 24.82
C ALA A 12 45.29 -36.03 24.13
N LEU A 13 44.46 -37.02 23.80
CA LEU A 13 43.14 -36.82 23.21
C LEU A 13 42.17 -36.13 24.17
N GLN A 14 42.16 -36.52 25.45
CA GLN A 14 41.37 -35.88 26.50
C GLN A 14 41.84 -34.45 26.81
N GLU A 15 43.15 -34.21 26.86
CA GLU A 15 43.74 -32.88 27.05
C GLU A 15 43.38 -31.95 25.88
N ALA A 16 43.45 -32.42 24.63
CA ALA A 16 43.04 -31.64 23.46
C ALA A 16 41.53 -31.34 23.47
N GLN A 17 40.70 -32.30 23.90
CA GLN A 17 39.26 -32.13 24.04
C GLN A 17 38.91 -31.12 25.13
N ALA A 18 39.57 -31.20 26.29
CA ALA A 18 39.39 -30.27 27.40
C ALA A 18 39.85 -28.84 27.06
N ALA A 19 40.92 -28.72 26.26
CA ALA A 19 41.41 -27.42 25.77
C ALA A 19 40.52 -26.81 24.69
N GLY A 20 39.65 -27.59 24.03
CA GLY A 20 38.83 -27.12 22.92
C GLY A 20 39.65 -26.73 21.68
N ASP A 21 40.88 -27.21 21.55
CA ASP A 21 41.75 -26.89 20.43
C ASP A 21 41.49 -27.86 19.26
N ALA A 22 40.82 -27.36 18.22
CA ALA A 22 40.49 -28.13 17.03
C ALA A 22 41.74 -28.65 16.29
N ALA A 23 42.87 -27.94 16.33
CA ALA A 23 44.11 -28.39 15.67
C ALA A 23 44.76 -29.53 16.47
N ALA A 24 44.83 -29.39 17.80
CA ALA A 24 45.34 -30.44 18.68
C ALA A 24 44.47 -31.71 18.60
N LEU A 25 43.14 -31.57 18.57
CA LEU A 25 42.21 -32.70 18.39
C LEU A 25 42.40 -33.39 17.04
N ALA A 26 42.52 -32.62 15.95
CA ALA A 26 42.76 -33.17 14.62
C ALA A 26 44.08 -33.96 14.53
N ALA A 27 45.11 -33.53 15.26
CA ALA A 27 46.39 -34.25 15.35
C ALA A 27 46.34 -35.47 16.29
N ALA A 28 45.58 -35.40 17.38
CA ALA A 28 45.51 -36.47 18.39
C ALA A 28 44.66 -37.68 17.96
N ILE A 29 43.60 -37.47 17.17
CA ILE A 29 42.70 -38.54 16.68
C ILE A 29 43.45 -39.66 15.93
N PRO A 30 44.25 -39.40 14.88
CA PRO A 30 44.93 -40.47 14.14
C PRO A 30 45.97 -41.20 15.01
N VAL A 31 46.60 -40.49 15.96
CA VAL A 31 47.54 -41.09 16.92
C VAL A 31 46.82 -42.03 17.90
N ALA A 32 45.63 -41.66 18.36
CA ALA A 32 44.79 -42.49 19.22
C ALA A 32 44.24 -43.72 18.49
N GLU A 33 43.84 -43.59 17.22
CA GLU A 33 43.42 -44.71 16.37
C GLU A 33 44.57 -45.71 16.16
N ALA A 34 45.77 -45.22 15.84
CA ALA A 34 46.96 -46.06 15.68
C ALA A 34 47.37 -46.78 16.98
N ALA A 35 47.11 -46.17 18.14
CA ALA A 35 47.35 -46.75 19.45
C ALA A 35 46.22 -47.66 19.96
N GLN A 36 45.20 -47.94 19.14
CA GLN A 36 44.03 -48.75 19.49
C GLN A 36 43.32 -48.27 20.78
N VAL A 37 43.19 -46.94 20.93
CA VAL A 37 42.32 -46.34 21.94
C VAL A 37 40.87 -46.80 21.71
N ASP A 38 40.07 -46.81 22.78
CA ASP A 38 38.66 -47.20 22.71
C ASP A 38 37.91 -46.43 21.61
N ALA A 39 37.11 -47.16 20.82
CA ALA A 39 36.43 -46.61 19.65
C ALA A 39 35.40 -45.53 20.03
N ASP A 40 34.76 -45.64 21.19
CA ASP A 40 33.77 -44.67 21.65
C ASP A 40 34.43 -43.35 22.04
N GLU A 41 35.61 -43.41 22.65
CA GLU A 41 36.41 -42.21 22.99
C GLU A 41 36.90 -41.49 21.73
N VAL A 42 37.36 -42.23 20.72
CA VAL A 42 37.72 -41.64 19.42
C VAL A 42 36.50 -41.03 18.74
N ALA A 43 35.34 -41.70 18.77
CA ALA A 43 34.09 -41.18 18.20
C ALA A 43 33.63 -39.89 18.90
N LYS A 44 33.74 -39.81 20.23
CA LYS A 44 33.47 -38.58 21.00
C LYS A 44 34.40 -37.44 20.59
N ALA A 45 35.71 -37.69 20.47
CA ALA A 45 36.66 -36.68 20.03
C ALA A 45 36.40 -36.21 18.59
N LYS A 46 36.04 -37.12 17.67
CA LYS A 46 35.62 -36.75 16.30
C LYS A 46 34.39 -35.85 16.30
N LYS A 47 33.37 -36.17 17.10
CA LYS A 47 32.17 -35.30 17.25
C LYS A 47 32.53 -33.93 17.81
N ALA A 48 33.40 -33.87 18.81
CA ALA A 48 33.88 -32.61 19.39
C ALA A 48 34.65 -31.77 18.35
N LEU A 49 35.55 -32.39 17.57
CA LEU A 49 36.28 -31.72 16.49
C LEU A 49 35.32 -31.15 15.44
N PHE A 50 34.33 -31.94 15.00
CA PHE A 50 33.33 -31.49 14.02
C PHE A 50 32.54 -30.28 14.54
N LYS A 51 32.11 -30.32 15.81
CA LYS A 51 31.43 -29.19 16.46
C LYS A 51 32.28 -27.93 16.48
N LEU A 52 33.54 -28.01 16.92
CA LEU A 52 34.47 -26.88 16.94
C LEU A 52 34.76 -26.32 15.55
N GLN A 53 34.90 -27.18 14.53
CA GLN A 53 35.09 -26.75 13.15
C GLN A 53 33.85 -26.05 12.59
N LYS A 54 32.64 -26.55 12.91
CA LYS A 54 31.38 -25.90 12.55
C LYS A 54 31.27 -24.52 13.17
N GLU A 55 31.49 -24.40 14.49
CA GLU A 55 31.48 -23.12 15.21
C GLU A 55 32.52 -22.14 14.65
N LYS A 56 33.74 -22.60 14.33
CA LYS A 56 34.77 -21.76 13.71
C LYS A 56 34.36 -21.26 12.32
N ARG A 57 33.70 -22.10 11.50
CA ARG A 57 33.18 -21.70 10.19
C ARG A 57 32.03 -20.71 10.32
N GLU A 58 31.10 -20.93 11.23
CA GLU A 58 29.98 -20.02 11.51
C GLU A 58 30.48 -18.67 12.03
N LYS A 59 31.41 -18.67 12.99
CA LYS A 59 32.07 -17.44 13.46
C LYS A 59 32.81 -16.72 12.33
N GLY A 60 33.53 -17.46 11.48
CA GLY A 60 34.21 -16.89 10.31
C GLY A 60 33.25 -16.29 9.28
N LYS A 61 32.10 -16.92 9.05
CA LYS A 61 31.03 -16.36 8.20
C LYS A 61 30.44 -15.09 8.81
N LEU A 62 30.17 -15.09 10.12
CA LEU A 62 29.64 -13.94 10.84
C LEU A 62 30.62 -12.75 10.81
N GLU A 63 31.91 -12.98 11.07
CA GLU A 63 32.94 -11.92 11.00
C GLU A 63 33.07 -11.33 9.59
N ARG A 64 32.98 -12.18 8.54
CA ARG A 64 32.97 -11.69 7.15
C ARG A 64 31.72 -10.86 6.87
N ALA A 65 30.54 -11.33 7.28
CA ALA A 65 29.29 -10.59 7.13
C ALA A 65 29.35 -9.24 7.87
N LYS A 66 29.90 -9.20 9.08
CA LYS A 66 30.14 -7.96 9.84
C LYS A 66 31.07 -7.01 9.09
N SER A 67 32.17 -7.52 8.54
CA SER A 67 33.12 -6.72 7.77
C SER A 67 32.50 -6.16 6.49
N THR A 68 31.71 -6.97 5.77
CA THR A 68 31.01 -6.53 4.55
C THR A 68 29.95 -5.50 4.87
N ALA A 69 29.09 -5.74 5.87
CA ALA A 69 28.06 -4.80 6.29
C ALA A 69 28.66 -3.47 6.79
N ALA A 70 29.78 -3.51 7.51
CA ALA A 70 30.49 -2.30 7.92
C ALA A 70 31.06 -1.51 6.71
N ALA A 71 31.54 -2.21 5.68
CA ALA A 71 32.01 -1.56 4.45
C ALA A 71 30.85 -0.95 3.64
N GLU A 72 29.74 -1.68 3.49
CA GLU A 72 28.52 -1.17 2.85
C GLU A 72 27.98 0.07 3.57
N LEU A 73 27.95 0.06 4.91
CA LEU A 73 27.56 1.20 5.72
C LEU A 73 28.46 2.41 5.48
N ALA A 74 29.79 2.22 5.45
CA ALA A 74 30.73 3.31 5.20
C ALA A 74 30.56 3.92 3.80
N VAL A 75 30.28 3.11 2.79
CA VAL A 75 29.98 3.59 1.42
C VAL A 75 28.67 4.36 1.40
N ALA A 76 27.63 3.84 2.07
CA ALA A 76 26.31 4.48 2.11
C ALA A 76 26.33 5.82 2.87
N VAL A 77 27.11 5.93 3.96
CA VAL A 77 27.29 7.20 4.71
C VAL A 77 27.93 8.28 3.83
N ALA A 78 28.83 7.89 2.92
CA ALA A 78 29.46 8.81 1.98
C ALA A 78 28.60 9.14 0.75
N GLY A 79 27.49 8.43 0.54
CA GLY A 79 26.58 8.64 -0.57
C GLY A 79 25.51 9.70 -0.30
N ASP A 80 24.72 9.98 -1.34
CA ASP A 80 23.65 11.00 -1.31
C ASP A 80 22.24 10.38 -1.24
N SER A 81 22.12 9.05 -1.13
CA SER A 81 20.82 8.36 -1.10
C SER A 81 20.42 7.99 0.32
N ALA A 82 19.32 8.56 0.82
CA ALA A 82 18.77 8.20 2.13
C ALA A 82 18.32 6.74 2.18
N GLU A 83 17.73 6.22 1.09
CA GLU A 83 17.26 4.83 1.01
C GLU A 83 18.41 3.82 1.11
N ALA A 84 19.50 4.03 0.37
CA ALA A 84 20.69 3.17 0.43
C ALA A 84 21.28 3.15 1.85
N LEU A 85 21.26 4.31 2.53
CA LEU A 85 21.72 4.43 3.91
C LEU A 85 20.82 3.67 4.90
N ARG A 86 19.49 3.76 4.77
CA ARG A 86 18.55 2.98 5.60
C ARG A 86 18.77 1.47 5.44
N GLN A 87 18.93 0.99 4.20
CA GLN A 87 19.17 -0.43 3.93
C GLN A 87 20.50 -0.91 4.52
N ALA A 88 21.57 -0.11 4.37
CA ALA A 88 22.87 -0.44 4.93
C ALA A 88 22.86 -0.46 6.47
N MET A 89 22.14 0.48 7.10
CA MET A 89 21.94 0.50 8.55
C MET A 89 21.19 -0.73 9.05
N GLN A 90 20.10 -1.13 8.39
CA GLN A 90 19.34 -2.32 8.75
C GLN A 90 20.22 -3.59 8.68
N LYS A 91 20.95 -3.78 7.58
CA LYS A 91 21.90 -4.91 7.44
C LYS A 91 22.98 -4.89 8.53
N ALA A 92 23.50 -3.71 8.86
CA ALA A 92 24.49 -3.55 9.92
C ALA A 92 23.92 -3.94 11.30
N GLU A 93 22.68 -3.54 11.61
CA GLU A 93 21.99 -3.89 12.85
C GLU A 93 21.71 -5.41 12.93
N GLU A 94 21.24 -6.04 11.85
CA GLU A 94 20.97 -7.49 11.78
C GLU A 94 22.21 -8.35 12.06
N VAL A 95 23.38 -7.92 11.60
CA VAL A 95 24.65 -8.63 11.82
C VAL A 95 25.36 -8.17 13.11
N GLY A 96 24.82 -7.18 13.83
CA GLY A 96 25.33 -6.68 15.10
C GLY A 96 26.60 -5.81 14.97
N VAL A 97 26.68 -4.99 13.93
CA VAL A 97 27.70 -3.96 13.74
C VAL A 97 27.26 -2.67 14.45
N SER A 98 27.94 -2.29 15.53
CA SER A 98 27.61 -1.07 16.29
C SER A 98 28.41 0.16 15.86
N LYS A 99 29.63 -0.03 15.34
CA LYS A 99 30.52 1.06 14.98
C LYS A 99 30.01 1.77 13.73
N GLY A 100 29.77 3.08 13.81
CA GLY A 100 29.35 3.93 12.70
C GLY A 100 27.82 4.12 12.57
N LEU A 101 27.00 3.40 13.34
CA LEU A 101 25.54 3.55 13.29
C LEU A 101 25.06 4.93 13.74
N ASP A 102 25.70 5.54 14.74
CA ASP A 102 25.30 6.88 15.21
C ASP A 102 25.59 7.96 14.16
N GLU A 103 26.75 7.86 13.50
CA GLU A 103 27.11 8.73 12.37
C GLU A 103 26.13 8.55 11.20
N ALA A 104 25.80 7.30 10.86
CA ALA A 104 24.81 6.98 9.84
C ALA A 104 23.42 7.56 10.17
N LYS A 105 22.97 7.46 11.43
CA LYS A 105 21.71 8.07 11.89
C LYS A 105 21.72 9.59 11.72
N THR A 106 22.80 10.26 12.10
CA THR A 106 22.91 11.71 11.90
C THR A 106 22.91 12.08 10.42
N ARG A 107 23.63 11.33 9.58
CA ARG A 107 23.66 11.57 8.13
C ARG A 107 22.29 11.33 7.49
N LEU A 108 21.56 10.30 7.91
CA LEU A 108 20.22 10.01 7.43
C LEU A 108 19.27 11.19 7.68
N VAL A 109 19.28 11.76 8.88
CA VAL A 109 18.46 12.95 9.19
C VAL A 109 18.82 14.11 8.27
N THR A 110 20.12 14.36 8.02
CA THR A 110 20.52 15.44 7.11
C THR A 110 20.07 15.20 5.67
N LEU A 111 20.16 13.97 5.16
CA LEU A 111 19.72 13.61 3.81
C LEU A 111 18.20 13.75 3.68
N GLU A 112 17.44 13.30 4.69
CA GLU A 112 15.98 13.45 4.70
C GLU A 112 15.54 14.92 4.75
N GLU A 113 16.29 15.79 5.45
CA GLU A 113 16.05 17.23 5.43
C GLU A 113 16.39 17.86 4.08
N GLU A 114 17.46 17.40 3.42
CA GLU A 114 17.86 17.83 2.08
C GLU A 114 16.81 17.41 1.03
N GLU A 115 16.38 16.15 1.02
CA GLU A 115 15.31 15.64 0.15
C GLU A 115 14.00 16.42 0.35
N LYS A 116 13.61 16.67 1.60
CA LYS A 116 12.42 17.50 1.91
C LYS A 116 12.55 18.92 1.35
N ARG A 117 13.73 19.55 1.50
CA ARG A 117 13.98 20.88 0.95
C ARG A 117 13.90 20.89 -0.57
N GLU A 118 14.40 19.86 -1.25
CA GLU A 118 14.27 19.73 -2.71
C GLU A 118 12.81 19.55 -3.14
N CYS A 119 12.03 18.72 -2.44
CA CYS A 119 10.59 18.58 -2.71
C CYS A 119 9.84 19.90 -2.51
N ILE A 120 10.13 20.63 -1.44
CA ILE A 120 9.54 21.97 -1.19
C ILE A 120 9.91 22.91 -2.35
N LYS A 121 11.17 22.92 -2.77
CA LYS A 121 11.64 23.75 -3.88
C LYS A 121 10.90 23.43 -5.18
N LEU A 122 10.73 22.16 -5.52
CA LEU A 122 9.97 21.74 -6.72
C LEU A 122 8.50 22.17 -6.64
N ALA A 123 7.86 22.03 -5.47
CA ALA A 123 6.49 22.51 -5.28
C ALA A 123 6.36 24.04 -5.49
N PHE A 124 7.37 24.82 -5.11
CA PHE A 124 7.42 26.25 -5.41
C PHE A 124 7.70 26.55 -6.89
N GLU A 125 8.49 25.73 -7.59
CA GLU A 125 8.66 25.83 -9.05
C GLU A 125 7.33 25.56 -9.79
N ASP A 126 6.55 24.56 -9.33
CA ASP A 126 5.22 24.25 -9.84
C ASP A 126 4.21 25.38 -9.54
N LEU A 127 4.28 25.98 -8.34
CA LEU A 127 3.51 27.18 -8.00
C LEU A 127 3.81 28.32 -8.99
N GLU A 128 5.08 28.60 -9.26
CA GLU A 128 5.49 29.65 -10.20
C GLU A 128 5.03 29.33 -11.62
N TYR A 129 5.13 28.07 -12.05
CA TYR A 129 4.62 27.62 -13.34
C TYR A 129 3.10 27.82 -13.45
N ALA A 130 2.32 27.41 -12.45
CA ALA A 130 0.86 27.60 -12.42
C ALA A 130 0.47 29.09 -12.46
N ILE A 131 1.19 29.94 -11.72
CA ILE A 131 0.99 31.39 -11.78
C ILE A 131 1.26 31.93 -13.19
N SER A 132 2.29 31.42 -13.88
CA SER A 132 2.60 31.82 -15.26
C SER A 132 1.50 31.45 -16.26
N GLN A 133 0.76 30.37 -15.99
CA GLN A 133 -0.37 29.91 -16.80
C GLN A 133 -1.71 30.56 -16.41
N GLU A 134 -1.68 31.49 -15.45
CA GLU A 134 -2.87 32.12 -14.88
C GLU A 134 -3.87 31.13 -14.25
N ASP A 135 -3.39 30.01 -13.72
CA ASP A 135 -4.21 28.99 -13.05
C ASP A 135 -4.10 29.11 -11.52
N ALA A 136 -5.09 29.78 -10.91
CA ALA A 136 -5.13 30.03 -9.48
C ALA A 136 -5.54 28.82 -8.63
N GLU A 137 -6.10 27.76 -9.24
CA GLU A 137 -6.45 26.52 -8.53
C GLU A 137 -5.24 25.59 -8.47
N ALA A 138 -4.54 25.40 -9.59
CA ALA A 138 -3.29 24.66 -9.62
C ALA A 138 -2.22 25.30 -8.72
N ALA A 139 -2.12 26.63 -8.72
CA ALA A 139 -1.22 27.35 -7.83
C ALA A 139 -1.55 27.13 -6.34
N GLN A 140 -2.84 27.07 -5.98
CA GLN A 140 -3.26 26.77 -4.62
C GLN A 140 -2.88 25.35 -4.20
N LEU A 141 -3.07 24.37 -5.08
CA LEU A 141 -2.72 22.98 -4.82
C LEU A 141 -1.20 22.82 -4.59
N ALA A 142 -0.37 23.44 -5.44
CA ALA A 142 1.09 23.40 -5.27
C ALA A 142 1.55 24.02 -3.94
N LEU A 143 0.88 25.07 -3.47
CA LEU A 143 1.17 25.69 -2.17
C LEU A 143 0.75 24.79 -0.99
N GLU A 144 -0.37 24.08 -1.12
CA GLU A 144 -0.84 23.09 -0.13
C GLU A 144 0.11 21.89 -0.06
N ASP A 145 0.64 21.43 -1.20
CA ASP A 145 1.67 20.39 -1.26
C ASP A 145 2.96 20.85 -0.57
N ALA A 146 3.42 22.08 -0.85
CA ALA A 146 4.58 22.65 -0.16
C ALA A 146 4.36 22.76 1.36
N ALA A 147 3.17 23.15 1.81
CA ALA A 147 2.81 23.18 3.22
C ALA A 147 2.81 21.77 3.85
N GLY A 148 2.29 20.77 3.14
CA GLY A 148 2.32 19.37 3.56
C GLY A 148 3.74 18.81 3.71
N MET A 149 4.69 19.30 2.92
CA MET A 149 6.12 18.94 3.00
C MET A 149 6.88 19.71 4.08
N GLY A 150 6.24 20.68 4.77
CA GLY A 150 6.84 21.44 5.86
C GLY A 150 7.58 22.71 5.43
N ALA A 151 7.15 23.36 4.34
CA ALA A 151 7.63 24.69 3.97
C ALA A 151 7.47 25.69 5.13
N SER A 152 8.37 26.68 5.19
CA SER A 152 8.34 27.67 6.27
C SER A 152 7.13 28.61 6.14
N GLU A 153 6.62 29.11 7.28
CA GLU A 153 5.49 30.06 7.29
C GLU A 153 5.75 31.32 6.44
N GLU A 154 7.02 31.76 6.35
CA GLU A 154 7.40 32.90 5.53
C GLU A 154 7.27 32.61 4.03
N GLU A 155 7.73 31.45 3.57
CA GLU A 155 7.60 31.01 2.17
C GLU A 155 6.13 30.81 1.79
N LEU A 156 5.35 30.18 2.68
CA LEU A 156 3.92 29.98 2.49
C LEU A 156 3.19 31.32 2.36
N ARG A 157 3.48 32.28 3.24
CA ARG A 157 2.89 33.63 3.17
C ARG A 157 3.19 34.33 1.84
N VAL A 158 4.43 34.23 1.35
CA VAL A 158 4.82 34.81 0.05
C VAL A 158 4.04 34.12 -1.09
N GLY A 159 3.86 32.80 -1.03
CA GLY A 159 3.04 32.05 -1.98
C GLY A 159 1.57 32.49 -1.97
N GLU A 160 0.97 32.61 -0.78
CA GLU A 160 -0.42 33.09 -0.60
C GLU A 160 -0.62 34.50 -1.16
N GLU A 161 0.32 35.41 -0.92
CA GLU A 161 0.30 36.78 -1.46
C GLU A 161 0.32 36.78 -3.00
N ARG A 162 1.14 35.91 -3.61
CA ARG A 162 1.20 35.76 -5.08
C ARG A 162 -0.10 35.19 -5.65
N ILE A 163 -0.69 34.17 -5.02
CA ILE A 163 -1.98 33.60 -5.43
C ILE A 163 -3.11 34.62 -5.29
N SER A 164 -3.15 35.38 -4.18
CA SER A 164 -4.16 36.43 -3.97
C SER A 164 -4.05 37.53 -5.04
N ALA A 165 -2.82 37.93 -5.40
CA ALA A 165 -2.58 38.88 -6.48
C ALA A 165 -3.06 38.33 -7.84
N LEU A 166 -2.83 37.05 -8.12
CA LEU A 166 -3.31 36.39 -9.35
C LEU A 166 -4.85 36.33 -9.39
N ARG A 167 -5.50 35.94 -8.30
CA ARG A 167 -6.97 35.91 -8.21
C ARG A 167 -7.59 37.29 -8.39
N LEU A 168 -6.97 38.32 -7.81
CA LEU A 168 -7.42 39.71 -7.99
C LEU A 168 -7.32 40.16 -9.45
N LYS A 169 -6.30 39.68 -10.19
CA LYS A 169 -6.12 39.96 -11.62
C LYS A 169 -7.19 39.27 -12.48
N LEU A 170 -7.53 38.01 -12.16
CA LEU A 170 -8.47 37.20 -12.95
C LEU A 170 -9.95 37.47 -12.63
N ASP A 171 -10.30 37.60 -11.34
CA ASP A 171 -11.67 37.83 -10.88
C ASP A 171 -11.70 38.83 -9.69
N PRO A 172 -11.66 40.14 -9.99
CA PRO A 172 -11.65 41.17 -8.95
C PRO A 172 -12.94 41.22 -8.13
N GLU A 173 -14.09 40.84 -8.71
CA GLU A 173 -15.37 40.85 -8.01
C GLU A 173 -15.52 39.66 -7.06
N GLY A 174 -15.08 38.47 -7.48
CA GLY A 174 -15.00 37.27 -6.66
C GLY A 174 -14.11 37.45 -5.44
N GLU A 175 -12.92 38.04 -5.61
CA GLU A 175 -12.01 38.38 -4.50
C GLU A 175 -12.63 39.39 -3.53
N ALA A 176 -13.24 40.47 -4.05
CA ALA A 176 -13.96 41.44 -3.21
C ALA A 176 -15.12 40.79 -2.44
N ARG A 177 -15.78 39.78 -3.01
CA ARG A 177 -16.80 38.99 -2.31
C ARG A 177 -16.18 38.10 -1.23
N ARG A 178 -15.08 37.40 -1.50
CA ARG A 178 -14.36 36.57 -0.51
C ARG A 178 -13.88 37.39 0.68
N LYS A 179 -13.21 38.53 0.45
CA LYS A 179 -12.77 39.45 1.51
C LYS A 179 -13.93 39.96 2.37
N ARG A 180 -15.10 40.23 1.76
CA ARG A 180 -16.32 40.59 2.51
C ARG A 180 -16.82 39.44 3.38
N VAL A 181 -16.74 38.20 2.91
CA VAL A 181 -17.16 37.00 3.66
C VAL A 181 -16.19 36.72 4.81
N GLU A 182 -14.88 36.80 4.59
CA GLU A 182 -13.85 36.62 5.63
C GLU A 182 -13.92 37.71 6.68
N ALA A 183 -14.06 38.98 6.30
CA ALA A 183 -14.25 40.07 7.25
C ALA A 183 -15.53 39.88 8.09
N ARG A 184 -16.59 39.29 7.51
CA ARG A 184 -17.80 38.91 8.26
C ARG A 184 -17.55 37.73 9.21
N LYS A 185 -16.75 36.73 8.80
CA LYS A 185 -16.36 35.60 9.64
C LYS A 185 -15.47 36.02 10.81
N ALA A 186 -14.46 36.86 10.58
CA ALA A 186 -13.59 37.40 11.63
C ALA A 186 -14.39 38.19 12.67
N LYS A 187 -15.39 38.98 12.22
CA LYS A 187 -16.32 39.71 13.11
C LYS A 187 -17.40 38.83 13.75
N ALA A 188 -17.58 37.58 13.32
CA ALA A 188 -18.59 36.70 13.90
C ALA A 188 -18.21 36.21 15.32
N GLY A 189 -16.92 36.27 15.68
CA GLY A 189 -16.44 36.00 17.04
C GLY A 189 -16.62 37.17 18.01
N GLU A 190 -16.73 38.40 17.52
CA GLU A 190 -17.12 39.55 18.34
C GLU A 190 -18.60 39.41 18.65
N LYS A 191 -18.90 39.11 19.92
CA LYS A 191 -20.22 38.92 20.51
C LYS A 191 -21.23 39.90 19.91
N LYS A 192 -21.94 39.46 18.86
CA LYS A 192 -22.97 40.25 18.19
C LYS A 192 -23.90 40.72 19.29
N TRP A 193 -23.96 42.04 19.47
CA TRP A 193 -24.94 42.66 20.33
C TRP A 193 -26.30 42.34 19.72
N ASN A 194 -26.89 41.24 20.19
CA ASN A 194 -28.25 40.88 19.87
C ASN A 194 -29.11 41.92 20.56
N PHE A 195 -29.39 43.02 19.86
CA PHE A 195 -30.51 43.89 20.18
C PHE A 195 -31.78 43.09 19.90
N SER A 196 -32.08 42.10 20.74
CA SER A 196 -33.41 41.53 20.82
C SER A 196 -34.27 42.59 21.51
N GLY A 197 -34.72 43.56 20.73
CA GLY A 197 -35.80 44.46 21.12
C GLY A 197 -37.06 43.64 21.32
N LYS A 198 -37.17 42.95 22.46
CA LYS A 198 -38.45 42.63 23.06
C LYS A 198 -38.99 43.94 23.62
N SER A 199 -39.51 44.79 22.75
CA SER A 199 -40.47 45.80 23.17
C SER A 199 -41.79 45.06 23.40
N ASP A 200 -42.07 44.74 24.66
CA ASP A 200 -43.44 44.59 25.14
C ASP A 200 -44.19 45.87 24.78
N ASN A 201 -45.08 45.83 23.78
CA ASN A 201 -46.19 46.76 23.73
C ASN A 201 -47.37 46.17 22.95
N ARG A 202 -48.39 45.81 23.73
CA ARG A 202 -49.77 45.61 23.33
C ARG A 202 -50.28 46.82 22.53
N ILE A 203 -51.04 46.51 21.48
CA ILE A 203 -51.97 47.40 20.77
C ILE A 203 -51.28 48.45 19.88
N ILE A 204 -50.92 48.02 18.66
CA ILE A 204 -50.76 48.93 17.51
C ILE A 204 -51.65 48.38 16.39
N ASN A 205 -52.56 49.25 15.91
CA ASN A 205 -53.62 49.00 14.95
C ASN A 205 -53.17 48.24 13.68
N ASP A 206 -53.79 47.07 13.45
CA ASP A 206 -53.60 46.16 12.30
C ASP A 206 -54.05 46.73 10.95
N ARG A 207 -54.56 47.96 10.88
CA ARG A 207 -55.05 48.56 9.63
C ARG A 207 -53.99 48.76 8.56
N PHE A 208 -52.71 48.92 8.93
CA PHE A 208 -51.64 49.11 7.94
C PHE A 208 -51.23 47.78 7.28
N ARG A 209 -51.26 46.68 8.04
CA ARG A 209 -51.00 45.33 7.50
C ARG A 209 -52.12 44.84 6.61
N GLU A 210 -53.37 45.13 6.97
CA GLU A 210 -54.51 44.82 6.11
C GLU A 210 -54.47 45.65 4.82
N HIS A 211 -54.08 46.92 4.88
CA HIS A 211 -53.95 47.78 3.69
C HIS A 211 -52.79 47.37 2.77
N GLU A 212 -51.66 46.88 3.32
CA GLU A 212 -50.59 46.30 2.50
C GLU A 212 -51.01 44.99 1.83
N ALA A 213 -51.72 44.11 2.55
CA ALA A 213 -52.25 42.87 1.99
C ALA A 213 -53.31 43.14 0.88
N GLU A 214 -54.13 44.18 1.03
CA GLU A 214 -55.11 44.62 0.03
C GLU A 214 -54.42 45.20 -1.22
N LEU A 215 -53.38 46.02 -1.04
CA LEU A 215 -52.56 46.56 -2.13
C LEU A 215 -51.82 45.46 -2.89
N GLU A 216 -51.31 44.45 -2.19
CA GLU A 216 -50.66 43.30 -2.81
C GLU A 216 -51.65 42.44 -3.61
N ARG A 217 -52.88 42.28 -3.12
CA ARG A 217 -53.98 41.66 -3.89
C ARG A 217 -54.34 42.45 -5.15
N GLN A 218 -54.41 43.78 -5.06
CA GLN A 218 -54.67 44.63 -6.23
C GLN A 218 -53.53 44.58 -7.25
N ARG A 219 -52.27 44.53 -6.80
CA ARG A 219 -51.11 44.37 -7.69
C ARG A 219 -51.14 43.02 -8.42
N MET A 220 -51.49 41.94 -7.74
CA MET A 220 -51.62 40.62 -8.37
C MET A 220 -52.76 40.55 -9.40
N LEU A 221 -53.90 41.19 -9.13
CA LEU A 221 -55.01 41.24 -10.09
C LEU A 221 -54.69 42.12 -11.31
N ALA A 222 -53.97 43.22 -11.11
CA ALA A 222 -53.49 44.08 -12.20
C ALA A 222 -52.46 43.37 -13.10
N PHE A 223 -51.58 42.55 -12.51
CA PHE A 223 -50.63 41.72 -13.27
C PHE A 223 -51.31 40.60 -14.06
N ARG A 224 -52.43 40.06 -13.58
CA ARG A 224 -53.18 39.01 -14.29
C ARG A 224 -54.01 39.54 -15.46
N ALA A 225 -54.40 40.82 -15.42
CA ALA A 225 -55.24 41.45 -16.45
C ALA A 225 -54.44 42.03 -17.63
N ARG A 226 -53.16 42.38 -17.46
CA ARG A 226 -52.27 42.80 -18.56
C ARG A 226 -51.59 41.56 -19.15
N GLY A 227 -52.20 41.05 -20.22
CA GLY A 227 -51.79 39.84 -20.92
C GLY A 227 -50.29 39.78 -21.26
N ARG A 228 -49.79 38.54 -21.22
CA ARG A 228 -48.54 38.02 -21.78
C ARG A 228 -47.64 39.07 -22.46
N PHE A 229 -46.73 39.65 -21.69
CA PHE A 229 -45.42 39.96 -22.24
C PHE A 229 -44.70 38.62 -22.45
N LYS A 230 -44.33 38.32 -23.70
CA LYS A 230 -43.32 37.33 -24.02
C LYS A 230 -42.06 37.75 -23.28
N ALA A 231 -41.67 36.97 -22.27
CA ALA A 231 -40.38 37.06 -21.62
C ALA A 231 -39.35 36.43 -22.57
N GLU A 232 -38.54 37.29 -23.19
CA GLU A 232 -37.24 36.90 -23.78
C GLU A 232 -36.09 37.15 -22.79
N ASP A 233 -36.42 37.40 -21.52
CA ASP A 233 -35.46 37.69 -20.44
C ASP A 233 -35.77 36.85 -19.20
N GLU A 234 -36.16 35.59 -19.42
CA GLU A 234 -36.07 34.59 -18.36
C GLU A 234 -34.59 34.21 -18.23
N GLY A 235 -33.85 34.99 -17.42
CA GLY A 235 -32.51 34.66 -16.96
C GLY A 235 -32.41 33.23 -16.43
N GLU A 236 -31.18 32.74 -16.22
CA GLU A 236 -30.79 31.33 -15.98
C GLU A 236 -31.77 30.45 -15.18
N GLU A 237 -32.53 31.00 -14.22
CA GLU A 237 -33.63 30.31 -13.54
C GLU A 237 -34.74 29.74 -14.46
N GLY A 238 -35.05 30.39 -15.58
CA GLY A 238 -36.02 29.90 -16.56
C GLY A 238 -35.47 28.74 -17.39
N ALA A 239 -34.20 28.83 -17.77
CA ALA A 239 -33.48 27.74 -18.45
C ALA A 239 -33.40 26.49 -17.53
N GLU A 240 -33.11 26.67 -16.24
CA GLU A 240 -33.11 25.56 -15.28
C GLU A 240 -34.51 24.92 -15.12
N LYS A 241 -35.57 25.72 -15.09
CA LYS A 241 -36.95 25.21 -15.05
C LYS A 241 -37.30 24.43 -16.32
N GLY A 242 -36.86 24.90 -17.48
CA GLY A 242 -37.00 24.19 -18.76
C GLY A 242 -36.30 22.84 -18.75
N ILE A 243 -35.03 22.79 -18.31
CA ILE A 243 -34.25 21.56 -18.22
C ILE A 243 -34.86 20.57 -17.21
N LYS A 244 -35.34 21.05 -16.04
CA LYS A 244 -36.06 20.20 -15.07
C LYS A 244 -37.32 19.59 -15.66
N LYS A 245 -38.08 20.35 -16.46
CA LYS A 245 -39.31 19.88 -17.09
C LYS A 245 -39.04 18.83 -18.17
N LEU A 246 -38.02 19.06 -19.00
CA LEU A 246 -37.53 18.08 -19.98
C LEU A 246 -37.03 16.79 -19.32
N ARG A 247 -36.25 16.88 -18.24
CA ARG A 247 -35.81 15.68 -17.48
C ARG A 247 -36.98 14.92 -16.87
N ALA A 248 -38.03 15.62 -16.43
CA ALA A 248 -39.24 15.01 -15.88
C ALA A 248 -40.09 14.31 -16.95
N GLU A 249 -40.23 14.89 -18.15
CA GLU A 249 -40.93 14.26 -19.28
C GLU A 249 -40.16 13.03 -19.80
N VAL A 250 -38.84 13.13 -19.97
CA VAL A 250 -38.00 11.99 -20.37
C VAL A 250 -38.07 10.86 -19.34
N SER A 251 -38.04 11.17 -18.03
CA SER A 251 -38.21 10.16 -16.96
C SER A 251 -39.60 9.52 -16.97
N LYS A 252 -40.61 10.21 -17.50
CA LYS A 252 -41.99 9.69 -17.60
C LYS A 252 -42.16 8.77 -18.81
N GLU A 253 -41.49 9.06 -19.92
CA GLU A 253 -41.54 8.24 -21.13
C GLU A 253 -40.64 7.00 -21.07
N PHE A 254 -39.42 7.14 -20.56
CA PHE A 254 -38.44 6.04 -20.53
C PHE A 254 -38.51 5.18 -19.27
N GLY A 255 -39.44 5.48 -18.36
CA GLY A 255 -39.44 4.95 -17.00
C GLY A 255 -38.32 5.60 -16.19
N ALA A 256 -38.59 5.85 -14.90
CA ALA A 256 -37.55 6.31 -14.00
C ALA A 256 -36.47 5.21 -13.95
N VAL A 257 -35.32 5.44 -14.58
CA VAL A 257 -34.11 4.66 -14.30
C VAL A 257 -33.92 4.83 -12.80
N PRO A 258 -34.08 3.77 -11.98
CA PRO A 258 -33.89 3.90 -10.55
C PRO A 258 -32.45 4.38 -10.37
N LEU A 259 -32.30 5.65 -9.99
CA LEU A 259 -31.00 6.18 -9.60
C LEU A 259 -30.54 5.24 -8.49
N PRO A 260 -29.39 4.55 -8.64
CA PRO A 260 -28.88 3.69 -7.60
C PRO A 260 -28.86 4.54 -6.33
N LYS A 261 -29.60 4.12 -5.31
CA LYS A 261 -29.70 4.85 -4.05
C LYS A 261 -28.27 4.97 -3.51
N LEU A 262 -27.65 6.13 -3.73
CA LEU A 262 -26.20 6.25 -3.67
C LEU A 262 -25.63 6.08 -2.24
N ASN A 263 -26.49 5.95 -1.22
CA ASN A 263 -26.09 6.01 0.19
C ASN A 263 -26.92 5.09 1.11
N GLU A 264 -27.58 4.05 0.61
CA GLU A 264 -27.98 2.98 1.55
C GLU A 264 -26.70 2.22 1.89
N ALA A 265 -26.06 2.59 3.00
CA ALA A 265 -24.91 1.88 3.55
C ALA A 265 -25.30 0.41 3.67
N SER A 266 -24.85 -0.40 2.71
CA SER A 266 -25.15 -1.81 2.67
C SER A 266 -24.39 -2.44 3.82
N SER A 267 -25.04 -2.58 4.97
CA SER A 267 -24.54 -3.39 6.07
C SER A 267 -24.29 -4.80 5.52
N GLY A 268 -23.05 -5.25 5.50
CA GLY A 268 -22.70 -6.48 4.80
C GLY A 268 -21.28 -6.51 4.27
N PHE A 269 -20.98 -7.62 3.59
CA PHE A 269 -19.81 -7.75 2.73
C PHE A 269 -20.26 -7.76 1.27
N ALA A 270 -19.62 -6.94 0.45
CA ALA A 270 -19.88 -6.89 -0.97
C ALA A 270 -18.56 -6.85 -1.76
N TRP A 271 -18.47 -7.71 -2.77
CA TRP A 271 -17.40 -7.63 -3.75
C TRP A 271 -17.52 -6.32 -4.55
N GLY A 272 -16.36 -5.73 -4.85
CA GLY A 272 -16.26 -4.59 -5.76
C GLY A 272 -16.53 -4.98 -7.21
N ARG A 273 -16.00 -4.18 -8.13
CA ARG A 273 -16.08 -4.51 -9.56
C ARG A 273 -15.30 -5.79 -9.82
N VAL A 274 -15.87 -6.67 -10.66
CA VAL A 274 -15.20 -7.88 -11.13
C VAL A 274 -13.94 -7.46 -11.89
N ALA A 275 -12.79 -7.99 -11.48
CA ALA A 275 -11.51 -7.74 -12.14
C ALA A 275 -11.58 -8.30 -13.57
N LYS A 276 -10.97 -7.61 -14.54
CA LYS A 276 -10.99 -8.04 -15.94
C LYS A 276 -10.29 -9.40 -16.10
N GLU A 277 -9.27 -9.61 -15.29
CA GLU A 277 -8.43 -10.79 -15.18
C GLU A 277 -9.23 -12.02 -14.71
N GLU A 278 -10.28 -11.84 -13.91
CA GLU A 278 -11.16 -12.95 -13.46
C GLU A 278 -11.91 -13.60 -14.63
N GLY A 279 -12.09 -12.88 -15.76
CA GLY A 279 -12.72 -13.39 -16.97
C GLY A 279 -11.76 -13.81 -18.09
N GLU A 280 -10.44 -13.61 -17.93
CA GLU A 280 -9.45 -13.92 -18.96
C GLU A 280 -9.17 -15.44 -18.98
N ALA A 281 -9.31 -16.11 -20.13
CA ALA A 281 -9.03 -17.54 -20.20
C ALA A 281 -7.53 -17.84 -19.99
N PRO A 282 -7.17 -19.02 -19.44
CA PRO A 282 -5.77 -19.44 -19.32
C PRO A 282 -5.03 -19.37 -20.68
N ARG A 283 -3.84 -18.79 -20.67
CA ARG A 283 -3.01 -18.58 -21.87
C ARG A 283 -2.04 -19.75 -22.04
N HIS A 284 -1.75 -20.13 -23.27
CA HIS A 284 -0.62 -21.01 -23.57
C HIS A 284 0.48 -20.15 -24.20
N ILE A 285 1.64 -20.11 -23.56
CA ILE A 285 2.79 -19.34 -24.05
C ILE A 285 3.98 -20.26 -24.23
N THR A 286 4.91 -19.84 -25.08
CA THR A 286 6.17 -20.54 -25.30
C THR A 286 7.28 -19.75 -24.62
N LEU A 287 7.96 -20.35 -23.64
CA LEU A 287 9.07 -19.70 -22.95
C LEU A 287 10.34 -19.75 -23.81
N ARG A 288 11.13 -18.68 -23.69
CA ARG A 288 12.44 -18.58 -24.35
C ARG A 288 13.54 -18.76 -23.31
N ALA A 289 14.57 -19.53 -23.64
CA ALA A 289 15.73 -19.69 -22.77
C ALA A 289 17.00 -19.35 -23.55
N HIS A 290 17.76 -18.39 -23.04
CA HIS A 290 19.08 -18.07 -23.56
C HIS A 290 20.13 -19.01 -22.93
N VAL A 291 21.10 -19.46 -23.72
CA VAL A 291 22.13 -20.43 -23.29
C VAL A 291 22.95 -19.92 -22.10
N GLU A 292 23.24 -18.62 -22.08
CA GLU A 292 24.08 -17.99 -21.05
C GLU A 292 23.29 -17.29 -19.95
N ALA A 293 22.08 -16.78 -20.25
CA ALA A 293 21.30 -15.93 -19.35
C ALA A 293 20.09 -16.65 -18.73
N GLY A 294 19.80 -17.89 -19.15
CA GLY A 294 18.59 -18.60 -18.73
C GLY A 294 17.33 -17.98 -19.34
N ALA A 295 16.18 -18.13 -18.66
CA ALA A 295 14.92 -17.52 -19.12
C ALA A 295 14.77 -16.03 -18.74
N GLY A 296 15.63 -15.49 -17.86
CA GLY A 296 15.43 -14.16 -17.30
C GLY A 296 14.06 -14.02 -16.62
N ILE A 297 13.67 -15.03 -15.85
CA ILE A 297 12.45 -15.00 -15.03
C ILE A 297 12.80 -15.44 -13.61
N ASP A 298 12.29 -14.68 -12.65
CA ASP A 298 12.33 -15.06 -11.25
C ASP A 298 11.00 -15.70 -10.90
N LEU A 299 11.07 -16.91 -10.35
CA LEU A 299 9.91 -17.72 -10.00
C LEU A 299 10.03 -18.21 -8.56
N HIS A 300 8.89 -18.30 -7.87
CA HIS A 300 8.77 -19.09 -6.65
C HIS A 300 7.68 -20.15 -6.80
N ALA A 301 7.83 -21.28 -6.11
CA ALA A 301 6.78 -22.27 -6.03
C ALA A 301 5.64 -21.83 -5.12
N SER A 302 4.44 -22.23 -5.51
CA SER A 302 3.21 -22.05 -4.74
C SER A 302 2.33 -23.30 -4.92
N TRP A 303 1.28 -23.41 -4.10
CA TRP A 303 0.28 -24.47 -4.22
C TRP A 303 -0.36 -24.59 -5.61
N TRP A 304 -0.41 -23.48 -6.37
CA TRP A 304 -1.02 -23.41 -7.70
C TRP A 304 -0.02 -23.53 -8.86
N GLY A 305 1.26 -23.80 -8.56
CA GLY A 305 2.34 -23.88 -9.54
C GLY A 305 3.41 -22.80 -9.32
N MET A 306 4.13 -22.41 -10.38
CA MET A 306 5.21 -21.42 -10.27
C MET A 306 4.67 -20.01 -10.49
N VAL A 307 4.92 -19.07 -9.58
CA VAL A 307 4.48 -17.68 -9.68
C VAL A 307 5.62 -16.80 -10.17
N VAL A 308 5.32 -15.87 -11.08
CA VAL A 308 6.31 -14.96 -11.66
C VAL A 308 6.53 -13.74 -10.76
N ASP A 309 7.72 -13.61 -10.19
CA ASP A 309 8.11 -12.46 -9.37
C ASP A 309 8.78 -11.36 -10.20
N GLY A 310 9.58 -11.76 -11.20
CA GLY A 310 10.42 -10.88 -12.00
C GLY A 310 10.54 -11.37 -13.43
N ILE A 311 10.66 -10.42 -14.36
CA ILE A 311 10.89 -10.70 -15.79
C ILE A 311 11.99 -9.74 -16.25
N ASP A 312 13.14 -10.30 -16.63
CA ASP A 312 14.24 -9.54 -17.20
C ASP A 312 13.93 -9.08 -18.63
N PRO A 313 14.50 -7.94 -19.06
CA PRO A 313 14.28 -7.41 -20.40
C PRO A 313 14.88 -8.30 -21.51
N GLU A 314 15.95 -9.04 -21.23
CA GLU A 314 16.61 -9.98 -22.15
C GLU A 314 16.75 -11.33 -21.44
N PRO A 315 16.20 -12.45 -21.98
CA PRO A 315 15.60 -12.61 -23.32
C PRO A 315 14.17 -12.06 -23.48
N GLY A 316 13.52 -11.65 -22.38
CA GLY A 316 12.12 -11.24 -22.33
C GLY A 316 11.14 -12.41 -22.57
N GLN A 317 9.97 -12.35 -21.94
CA GLN A 317 8.92 -13.38 -22.08
C GLN A 317 7.63 -12.78 -22.62
N PRO A 318 7.43 -12.73 -23.96
CA PRO A 318 6.25 -12.10 -24.54
C PRO A 318 4.97 -12.83 -24.13
N GLY A 319 4.04 -12.08 -23.52
CA GLY A 319 2.74 -12.60 -23.08
C GLY A 319 2.71 -13.09 -21.63
N LEU A 320 3.85 -13.10 -20.94
CA LEU A 320 3.94 -13.31 -19.50
C LEU A 320 3.83 -11.96 -18.77
N ARG A 321 3.09 -11.91 -17.67
CA ARG A 321 2.96 -10.74 -16.79
C ARG A 321 3.52 -11.07 -15.41
N LEU A 322 3.88 -10.03 -14.67
CA LEU A 322 4.23 -10.18 -13.25
C LEU A 322 3.05 -10.78 -12.49
N LYS A 323 3.37 -11.64 -11.52
CA LYS A 323 2.46 -12.43 -10.66
C LYS A 323 1.61 -13.49 -11.36
N ASP A 324 1.72 -13.66 -12.68
CA ASP A 324 1.05 -14.78 -13.37
C ASP A 324 1.50 -16.12 -12.77
N SER A 325 0.62 -17.12 -12.82
CA SER A 325 0.90 -18.47 -12.29
C SER A 325 1.04 -19.48 -13.43
N LEU A 326 2.20 -20.13 -13.51
CA LEU A 326 2.49 -21.23 -14.43
C LEU A 326 1.93 -22.52 -13.84
N VAL A 327 0.80 -22.98 -14.36
CA VAL A 327 0.06 -24.12 -13.82
C VAL A 327 0.43 -25.46 -14.48
N GLU A 328 0.98 -25.41 -15.69
CA GLU A 328 1.33 -26.60 -16.48
C GLU A 328 2.56 -26.30 -17.36
N ILE A 329 3.47 -27.26 -17.48
CA ILE A 329 4.64 -27.20 -18.38
C ILE A 329 4.70 -28.47 -19.24
N ASN A 330 4.72 -28.30 -20.56
CA ASN A 330 4.76 -29.40 -21.55
C ASN A 330 3.71 -30.51 -21.29
N GLY A 331 2.48 -30.16 -20.87
CA GLY A 331 1.45 -31.14 -20.56
C GLY A 331 1.45 -31.66 -19.11
N THR A 332 2.44 -31.29 -18.31
CA THR A 332 2.59 -31.76 -16.92
C THR A 332 2.10 -30.71 -15.94
N SER A 333 1.13 -31.07 -15.09
CA SER A 333 0.58 -30.18 -14.05
C SER A 333 1.64 -29.86 -12.99
N LEU A 334 1.66 -28.60 -12.55
CA LEU A 334 2.46 -28.10 -11.44
C LEU A 334 1.63 -27.80 -10.18
N ILE A 335 0.30 -27.89 -10.29
CA ILE A 335 -0.65 -27.66 -9.20
C ILE A 335 -0.52 -28.78 -8.15
N GLU A 336 -0.70 -28.43 -6.87
CA GLU A 336 -0.70 -29.34 -5.70
C GLU A 336 0.61 -30.10 -5.46
N LEU A 337 1.71 -29.65 -6.08
CA LEU A 337 3.04 -30.16 -5.77
C LEU A 337 3.64 -29.39 -4.57
N PRO A 338 4.32 -30.08 -3.64
CA PRO A 338 5.15 -29.41 -2.63
C PRO A 338 6.19 -28.51 -3.30
N ASP A 339 6.60 -27.42 -2.62
CA ASP A 339 7.48 -26.39 -3.18
C ASP A 339 8.74 -26.98 -3.85
N GLU A 340 9.46 -27.86 -3.15
CA GLU A 340 10.67 -28.53 -3.66
C GLU A 340 10.40 -29.39 -4.90
N ASP A 341 9.28 -30.12 -4.92
CA ASP A 341 8.88 -30.99 -6.03
C ASP A 341 8.40 -30.18 -7.24
N CYS A 342 7.75 -29.04 -6.99
CA CYS A 342 7.28 -28.11 -8.02
C CYS A 342 8.47 -27.46 -8.74
N GLU A 343 9.45 -26.94 -7.99
CA GLU A 343 10.67 -26.35 -8.52
C GLU A 343 11.48 -27.38 -9.32
N GLN A 344 11.69 -28.58 -8.76
CA GLN A 344 12.42 -29.64 -9.44
C GLN A 344 11.71 -30.08 -10.72
N ARG A 345 10.38 -30.25 -10.68
CA ARG A 345 9.59 -30.62 -11.87
C ARG A 345 9.67 -29.57 -12.96
N PHE A 346 9.58 -28.30 -12.58
CA PHE A 346 9.74 -27.19 -13.50
C PHE A 346 11.14 -27.20 -14.12
N ALA A 347 12.19 -27.31 -13.31
CA ALA A 347 13.58 -27.34 -13.77
C ALA A 347 13.87 -28.49 -14.73
N ASP A 348 13.31 -29.69 -14.48
CA ASP A 348 13.50 -30.88 -15.33
C ASP A 348 12.86 -30.73 -16.72
N LEU A 349 11.74 -30.01 -16.80
CA LEU A 349 10.96 -29.83 -18.03
C LEU A 349 11.25 -28.49 -18.73
N PHE A 350 11.97 -27.59 -18.06
CA PHE A 350 12.30 -26.28 -18.56
C PHE A 350 13.38 -26.36 -19.66
N GLY A 351 13.13 -25.68 -20.77
CA GLY A 351 14.03 -25.60 -21.91
C GLY A 351 13.54 -24.57 -22.91
N ASP A 352 14.40 -24.15 -23.83
CA ASP A 352 14.02 -23.21 -24.88
C ASP A 352 12.88 -23.78 -25.73
N GLY A 353 11.81 -23.01 -25.90
CA GLY A 353 10.63 -23.44 -26.64
C GLY A 353 9.64 -24.30 -25.84
N CYS A 354 9.81 -24.46 -24.52
CA CYS A 354 8.81 -25.18 -23.72
C CYS A 354 7.46 -24.42 -23.72
N THR A 355 6.37 -25.18 -23.75
CA THR A 355 5.01 -24.59 -23.72
C THR A 355 4.48 -24.65 -22.30
N VAL A 356 4.09 -23.49 -21.77
CA VAL A 356 3.50 -23.38 -20.43
C VAL A 356 2.07 -22.85 -20.50
N LYS A 357 1.22 -23.40 -19.66
CA LYS A 357 -0.13 -22.88 -19.41
C LYS A 357 -0.06 -21.90 -18.26
N VAL A 358 -0.58 -20.71 -18.49
CA VAL A 358 -0.48 -19.57 -17.59
C VAL A 358 -1.86 -19.12 -17.19
N GLU A 359 -2.11 -19.06 -15.89
CA GLU A 359 -3.28 -18.40 -15.33
C GLU A 359 -2.94 -16.95 -14.96
N PRO A 360 -3.83 -16.00 -15.29
CA PRO A 360 -3.62 -14.61 -14.92
C PRO A 360 -3.69 -14.44 -13.40
N HIS A 361 -2.87 -13.53 -12.89
CA HIS A 361 -3.03 -13.05 -11.52
C HIS A 361 -4.33 -12.24 -11.41
N VAL A 362 -5.16 -12.57 -10.40
CA VAL A 362 -6.41 -11.87 -10.15
C VAL A 362 -6.33 -11.18 -8.80
N GLN A 363 -6.67 -9.89 -8.78
CA GLN A 363 -6.84 -9.09 -7.57
C GLN A 363 -8.30 -8.62 -7.50
N VAL A 364 -9.02 -9.04 -6.45
CA VAL A 364 -10.39 -8.60 -6.19
C VAL A 364 -10.50 -7.97 -4.82
N SER A 365 -11.17 -6.81 -4.76
CA SER A 365 -11.42 -6.11 -3.50
C SER A 365 -12.87 -6.32 -3.06
N GLY A 366 -13.10 -6.64 -1.80
CA GLY A 366 -14.41 -6.58 -1.14
C GLY A 366 -14.43 -5.52 -0.06
N ILE A 367 -15.61 -4.95 0.23
CA ILE A 367 -15.80 -4.04 1.35
C ILE A 367 -16.63 -4.75 2.41
N LEU A 368 -16.09 -4.84 3.61
CA LEU A 368 -16.77 -5.28 4.82
C LEU A 368 -17.23 -4.03 5.59
N ALA A 369 -18.54 -3.84 5.68
CA ALA A 369 -19.17 -2.74 6.42
C ALA A 369 -20.00 -3.31 7.59
N PRO A 370 -19.35 -3.67 8.71
CA PRO A 370 -20.02 -4.27 9.85
C PRO A 370 -20.80 -3.22 10.65
N PRO A 371 -21.94 -3.57 11.26
CA PRO A 371 -22.73 -2.66 12.09
C PRO A 371 -22.04 -2.30 13.42
N ALA A 372 -21.05 -3.10 13.84
CA ALA A 372 -20.28 -2.94 15.06
C ALA A 372 -18.77 -3.06 14.75
N PRO A 373 -17.89 -2.55 15.61
CA PRO A 373 -16.44 -2.78 15.48
C PRO A 373 -16.14 -4.27 15.49
N VAL A 374 -15.41 -4.74 14.48
CA VAL A 374 -14.92 -6.12 14.39
C VAL A 374 -13.57 -6.22 15.10
N ASP A 375 -13.35 -7.29 15.85
CA ASP A 375 -12.02 -7.61 16.39
C ASP A 375 -11.08 -7.95 15.23
N LYS A 376 -10.23 -6.99 14.88
CA LYS A 376 -9.27 -7.08 13.78
C LYS A 376 -8.31 -8.27 13.96
N THR A 377 -7.94 -8.58 15.20
CA THR A 377 -7.01 -9.68 15.50
C THR A 377 -7.59 -11.04 15.13
N SER A 378 -8.86 -11.28 15.51
CA SER A 378 -9.58 -12.51 15.17
C SER A 378 -9.80 -12.62 13.66
N LEU A 379 -10.18 -11.52 13.01
CA LEU A 379 -10.35 -11.46 11.56
C LEU A 379 -9.04 -11.79 10.82
N GLU A 380 -7.93 -11.17 11.21
CA GLU A 380 -6.62 -11.41 10.61
C GLU A 380 -6.16 -12.87 10.77
N ALA A 381 -6.37 -13.47 11.95
CA ALA A 381 -6.04 -14.87 12.20
C ALA A 381 -6.87 -15.85 11.35
N ASP A 382 -8.16 -15.58 11.15
CA ASP A 382 -9.02 -16.38 10.27
C ASP A 382 -8.63 -16.20 8.80
N LEU A 383 -8.30 -14.97 8.38
CA LEU A 383 -7.83 -14.69 7.02
C LEU A 383 -6.46 -15.31 6.73
N GLU A 384 -5.56 -15.38 7.70
CA GLU A 384 -4.26 -16.07 7.57
C GLU A 384 -4.46 -17.58 7.36
N ARG A 385 -5.36 -18.22 8.11
CA ARG A 385 -5.72 -19.62 7.91
C ARG A 385 -6.36 -19.85 6.55
N PHE A 386 -7.29 -18.99 6.17
CA PHE A 386 -7.94 -19.03 4.88
C PHE A 386 -6.92 -18.89 3.73
N SER A 387 -5.96 -17.97 3.88
CA SER A 387 -4.86 -17.75 2.95
C SER A 387 -4.02 -19.01 2.76
N ALA A 388 -3.70 -19.71 3.84
CA ALA A 388 -2.93 -20.96 3.82
C ALA A 388 -3.71 -22.10 3.15
N ASP A 389 -5.00 -22.27 3.48
CA ASP A 389 -5.84 -23.35 2.95
C ASP A 389 -6.05 -23.23 1.43
N TRP A 390 -6.20 -22.00 0.93
CA TRP A 390 -6.49 -21.73 -0.47
C TRP A 390 -5.28 -21.36 -1.31
N GLY A 391 -4.10 -21.15 -0.72
CA GLY A 391 -2.92 -20.66 -1.43
C GLY A 391 -3.15 -19.30 -2.10
N VAL A 392 -3.88 -18.41 -1.42
CA VAL A 392 -4.18 -17.03 -1.86
C VAL A 392 -3.60 -16.04 -0.88
N VAL A 393 -3.34 -14.81 -1.31
CA VAL A 393 -2.86 -13.72 -0.45
C VAL A 393 -4.04 -12.83 -0.08
N LEU A 394 -4.24 -12.61 1.22
CA LEU A 394 -5.26 -11.73 1.75
C LEU A 394 -4.63 -10.52 2.44
N ARG A 395 -5.17 -9.32 2.18
CA ARG A 395 -4.77 -8.08 2.86
C ARG A 395 -5.99 -7.34 3.37
N VAL A 396 -5.85 -6.73 4.54
CA VAL A 396 -6.91 -5.90 5.17
C VAL A 396 -6.45 -4.45 5.15
N GLU A 397 -7.21 -3.60 4.47
CA GLU A 397 -7.01 -2.14 4.42
C GLU A 397 -8.15 -1.42 5.15
N GLU A 398 -7.85 -0.30 5.82
CA GLU A 398 -8.87 0.51 6.49
C GLU A 398 -9.55 1.45 5.47
N ALA A 399 -10.86 1.30 5.28
CA ALA A 399 -11.63 2.06 4.29
C ALA A 399 -12.36 3.28 4.88
N GLY A 400 -12.02 3.67 6.12
CA GLY A 400 -12.64 4.75 6.87
C GLY A 400 -13.84 4.30 7.72
N GLY A 401 -13.98 4.89 8.91
CA GLY A 401 -14.97 4.48 9.90
C GLY A 401 -14.74 3.04 10.38
N ASN A 402 -15.80 2.24 10.48
CA ASN A 402 -15.72 0.81 10.82
C ASN A 402 -15.57 -0.09 9.58
N SER A 403 -15.41 0.49 8.39
CA SER A 403 -15.35 -0.29 7.15
C SER A 403 -13.93 -0.76 6.87
N MET A 404 -13.81 -2.02 6.49
CA MET A 404 -12.54 -2.64 6.09
C MET A 404 -12.63 -3.05 4.63
N ARG A 405 -11.57 -2.81 3.86
CA ARG A 405 -11.42 -3.35 2.51
C ARG A 405 -10.58 -4.62 2.60
N ILE A 406 -11.12 -5.71 2.08
CA ILE A 406 -10.44 -7.00 1.99
C ILE A 406 -9.95 -7.16 0.55
N LEU A 407 -8.64 -7.29 0.36
CA LEU A 407 -8.01 -7.59 -0.91
C LEU A 407 -7.69 -9.07 -0.97
N LEU A 408 -8.20 -9.77 -1.98
CA LEU A 408 -7.90 -11.17 -2.29
C LEU A 408 -7.10 -11.21 -3.59
N GLU A 409 -5.88 -11.76 -3.52
CA GLU A 409 -4.92 -11.86 -4.61
C GLU A 409 -4.49 -13.32 -4.81
N GLY A 410 -4.32 -13.76 -6.05
CA GLY A 410 -3.81 -15.10 -6.34
C GLY A 410 -4.02 -15.55 -7.79
N ALA A 411 -3.76 -16.83 -8.05
CA ALA A 411 -4.08 -17.46 -9.33
C ALA A 411 -5.59 -17.38 -9.59
N GLN A 412 -5.98 -17.21 -10.86
CA GLN A 412 -7.40 -17.08 -11.23
C GLN A 412 -8.26 -18.24 -10.70
N SER A 413 -7.82 -19.48 -10.84
CA SER A 413 -8.56 -20.64 -10.34
C SER A 413 -8.71 -20.61 -8.81
N ALA A 414 -7.65 -20.23 -8.10
CA ALA A 414 -7.64 -20.09 -6.63
C ALA A 414 -8.64 -19.03 -6.14
N VAL A 415 -8.56 -17.83 -6.73
CA VAL A 415 -9.45 -16.71 -6.39
C VAL A 415 -10.90 -17.09 -6.69
N ARG A 416 -11.16 -17.71 -7.83
CA ARG A 416 -12.52 -18.08 -8.24
C ARG A 416 -13.15 -19.12 -7.30
N GLN A 417 -12.38 -20.11 -6.85
CA GLN A 417 -12.88 -21.17 -5.97
C GLN A 417 -13.03 -20.70 -4.52
N SER A 418 -12.11 -19.87 -4.03
CA SER A 418 -12.11 -19.34 -2.66
C SER A 418 -13.15 -18.24 -2.43
N LYS A 419 -13.51 -17.45 -3.45
CA LYS A 419 -14.45 -16.33 -3.38
C LYS A 419 -15.78 -16.61 -2.64
N PRO A 420 -16.53 -17.70 -2.93
CA PRO A 420 -17.78 -18.00 -2.20
C PRO A 420 -17.55 -18.32 -0.72
N GLU A 421 -16.45 -18.99 -0.37
CA GLU A 421 -16.14 -19.33 1.02
C GLU A 421 -15.72 -18.10 1.82
N LEU A 422 -14.88 -17.26 1.22
CA LEU A 422 -14.51 -15.98 1.82
C LEU A 422 -15.74 -15.08 2.00
N GLN A 423 -16.68 -15.08 1.05
CA GLN A 423 -17.94 -14.36 1.19
C GLN A 423 -18.77 -14.89 2.38
N ASN A 424 -18.78 -16.20 2.64
CA ASN A 424 -19.45 -16.76 3.81
C ASN A 424 -18.76 -16.35 5.11
N LEU A 425 -17.42 -16.40 5.15
CA LEU A 425 -16.62 -15.95 6.30
C LEU A 425 -16.87 -14.46 6.59
N MET A 426 -16.84 -13.60 5.58
CA MET A 426 -17.13 -12.18 5.74
C MET A 426 -18.59 -11.92 6.12
N GLY A 427 -19.52 -12.77 5.66
CA GLY A 427 -20.91 -12.75 6.09
C GLY A 427 -21.09 -12.98 7.60
N PHE A 428 -20.29 -13.87 8.19
CA PHE A 428 -20.26 -14.07 9.64
C PHE A 428 -19.83 -12.79 10.38
N TYR A 429 -18.73 -12.18 9.95
CA TYR A 429 -18.24 -10.92 10.53
C TYR A 429 -19.20 -9.74 10.33
N ALA A 430 -19.90 -9.68 9.20
CA ALA A 430 -20.88 -8.64 8.93
C ALA A 430 -22.15 -8.77 9.80
N GLN A 431 -22.47 -9.98 10.29
CA GLN A 431 -23.65 -10.24 11.13
C GLN A 431 -23.35 -10.17 12.63
N ALA A 432 -22.07 -10.12 13.02
CA ALA A 432 -21.66 -9.99 14.41
C ALA A 432 -22.22 -8.68 15.00
N LYS A 433 -23.30 -8.79 15.78
CA LYS A 433 -23.78 -7.69 16.62
C LYS A 433 -22.78 -7.51 17.75
N SER A 434 -22.49 -6.28 18.15
CA SER A 434 -21.67 -6.04 19.35
C SER A 434 -22.31 -6.80 20.51
N ALA A 435 -21.62 -7.84 21.00
CA ALA A 435 -22.06 -8.63 22.14
C ALA A 435 -22.05 -7.80 23.42
#